data_AF-A0A2V7JX00-F1
#
_entry.id   AF-A0A2V7JX00-F1
#
_cell.length_a   1.000
_cell.length_b   1.000
_cell.length_c   1.000
_cell.angle_alpha   90.00
_cell.angle_beta   90.00
_cell.angle_gamma   90.00
#
_symmetry.space_group_name_H-M   'P 1'
#
loop_
_entity.id
_entity.type
_entity.pdbx_description
1 polymer ?
#
loop_
_entity_poly.entity_id
_entity_poly.type
_entity_poly.pdbx_seq_one_letter_code
_entity_poly.pdbx_strand_id
1 'polypeptide(L)'
;AANDAASTLRTDGREVLFYSNRPGGLGGNDLWVSTRQNIHDPWSPPLNPGLPLNTAAADQQPGLSVDGRTLVFASNRSGSIGGSLDIWMSIRTVSAK
;
A
#
# COMPACT_ATOMS: atom_id res chain seq x y z
N ALA A 1 -2.39 11.76 15.94
CA ALA A 1 -3.34 10.77 15.39
C ALA A 1 -3.07 10.65 13.90
N ALA A 2 -3.10 9.44 13.35
CA ALA A 2 -2.99 9.20 11.91
C ALA A 2 -4.39 8.93 11.33
N ASN A 3 -4.57 9.23 10.04
CA ASN A 3 -5.73 8.86 9.26
C ASN A 3 -5.41 7.58 8.50
N ASP A 4 -6.06 6.48 8.86
CA ASP A 4 -5.93 5.17 8.21
C ASP A 4 -7.21 4.89 7.40
N ALA A 5 -7.08 4.63 6.10
CA ALA A 5 -8.27 4.44 5.26
C ALA A 5 -8.02 3.58 4.01
N ALA A 6 -9.13 3.24 3.34
CA ALA A 6 -9.22 2.43 2.11
C ALA A 6 -8.37 1.15 2.17
N SER A 7 -8.64 0.30 3.15
CA SER A 7 -7.95 -0.99 3.26
C SER A 7 -8.35 -1.96 2.16
N THR A 8 -7.40 -2.73 1.63
CA THR A 8 -7.59 -3.93 0.82
C THR A 8 -6.97 -5.13 1.53
N LEU A 9 -7.63 -6.28 1.46
CA LEU A 9 -7.20 -7.53 2.12
C LEU A 9 -6.76 -8.52 1.05
N ARG A 10 -5.63 -9.20 1.25
CA ARG A 10 -5.22 -10.32 0.41
C ARG A 10 -6.22 -11.48 0.56
N THR A 11 -6.42 -12.24 -0.52
CA THR A 11 -7.42 -13.32 -0.59
C THR A 11 -7.31 -14.37 0.53
N ASP A 12 -6.09 -14.63 1.03
CA ASP A 12 -5.86 -15.56 2.15
C ASP A 12 -6.19 -14.96 3.54
N GLY A 13 -6.57 -13.69 3.58
CA GLY A 13 -6.90 -12.95 4.78
C GLY A 13 -5.70 -12.64 5.67
N ARG A 14 -4.45 -12.80 5.22
CA ARG A 14 -3.24 -12.71 6.06
C ARG A 14 -2.38 -11.47 5.84
N GLU A 15 -2.77 -10.61 4.90
CA GLU A 15 -2.11 -9.35 4.60
C GLU A 15 -3.16 -8.29 4.32
N VAL A 16 -3.02 -7.12 4.95
CA VAL A 16 -3.83 -5.94 4.68
C VAL A 16 -2.93 -4.81 4.22
N LEU A 17 -3.35 -4.11 3.17
CA LEU A 17 -2.74 -2.88 2.71
C LEU A 17 -3.75 -1.74 2.90
N PHE A 18 -3.30 -0.59 3.34
CA PHE A 18 -4.13 0.61 3.53
C PHE A 18 -3.25 1.84 3.38
N TYR A 19 -3.83 3.03 3.23
CA TYR A 19 -3.03 4.25 3.21
C TYR A 19 -3.08 4.97 4.55
N SER A 20 -2.01 5.70 4.87
CA SER A 20 -1.93 6.45 6.11
C SER A 20 -0.93 7.60 6.07
N ASN A 21 -1.23 8.67 6.81
CA ASN A 21 -0.34 9.82 7.05
C ASN A 21 0.47 9.70 8.36
N ARG A 22 0.58 8.50 8.94
CA ARG A 22 1.39 8.26 10.15
C ARG A 22 2.88 8.61 9.94
N PRO A 23 3.61 8.97 11.00
CA PRO A 23 5.06 9.18 10.92
C PRO A 23 5.81 7.94 10.44
N GLY A 24 6.96 8.16 9.77
CA GLY A 24 7.79 7.10 9.20
C GLY A 24 7.50 6.78 7.73
N GLY A 25 6.64 7.58 7.08
CA GLY A 25 6.46 7.58 5.63
C GLY A 25 7.49 8.42 4.87
N LEU A 26 7.42 8.35 3.55
CA LEU A 26 8.25 9.06 2.57
C LEU A 26 7.59 10.34 2.06
N GLY A 27 6.25 10.40 2.03
CA GLY A 27 5.48 11.50 1.48
C GLY A 27 4.24 11.85 2.31
N GLY A 28 3.17 12.26 1.63
CA GLY A 28 1.91 12.67 2.25
C GLY A 28 1.18 11.49 2.90
N ASN A 29 0.23 10.90 2.15
CA ASN A 29 -0.26 9.57 2.48
C ASN A 29 0.69 8.56 1.87
N ASP A 30 1.01 7.50 2.60
CA ASP A 30 1.79 6.37 2.10
C ASP A 30 0.97 5.10 2.18
N LEU A 31 1.33 4.09 1.39
CA LEU A 31 0.82 2.73 1.54
C LEU A 31 1.53 2.01 2.69
N TRP A 32 0.76 1.36 3.55
CA TRP A 32 1.23 0.60 4.69
C TRP A 32 0.73 -0.84 4.61
N VAL A 33 1.54 -1.78 5.08
CA VAL A 33 1.23 -3.21 5.09
C VAL A 33 1.22 -3.72 6.52
N SER A 34 0.23 -4.55 6.85
CA SER A 34 0.26 -5.37 8.07
C SER A 34 -0.06 -6.82 7.74
N THR A 35 0.56 -7.74 8.48
CA THR A 35 0.44 -9.18 8.26
C THR A 35 0.05 -9.91 9.53
N ARG A 36 -0.45 -11.13 9.39
CA ARG A 36 -0.76 -12.03 10.50
C ARG A 36 -0.56 -13.48 10.07
N GLN A 37 -0.30 -14.37 11.03
CA GLN A 37 -0.03 -15.78 10.71
C GLN A 37 -1.32 -16.53 10.35
N ASN A 38 -2.40 -16.30 11.09
CA ASN A 38 -3.73 -16.86 10.84
C ASN A 38 -4.82 -15.79 10.81
N ILE A 39 -5.99 -16.13 10.25
CA ILE A 39 -7.11 -15.20 10.06
C ILE A 39 -7.76 -14.69 11.36
N HIS A 40 -7.38 -15.26 12.50
CA HIS A 40 -7.84 -14.84 13.83
C HIS A 40 -6.72 -14.26 14.70
N ASP A 41 -5.48 -14.25 14.19
CA ASP A 41 -4.36 -13.68 14.92
C ASP A 41 -4.39 -12.15 14.85
N PRO A 42 -3.83 -11.47 15.86
CA PRO A 42 -3.59 -10.03 15.79
C PRO A 42 -2.75 -9.66 14.58
N TRP A 43 -3.04 -8.49 14.02
CA TRP A 43 -2.23 -7.85 13.00
C TRP A 43 -0.87 -7.43 13.55
N SER A 44 0.19 -7.56 12.74
CA SER A 44 1.50 -7.00 13.06
C SER A 44 1.46 -5.47 13.12
N PRO A 45 2.40 -4.82 13.80
CA PRO A 45 2.64 -3.40 13.60
C PRO A 45 2.78 -3.09 12.11
N PRO A 46 2.09 -2.07 11.57
CA PRO A 46 2.16 -1.81 10.14
C PRO A 46 3.53 -1.30 9.72
N LEU A 47 3.98 -1.76 8.55
CA LEU A 47 5.27 -1.45 7.95
C LEU A 47 5.08 -0.60 6.70
N ASN A 48 5.94 0.41 6.53
CA ASN A 48 6.06 1.15 5.28
C ASN A 48 6.96 0.36 4.31
N PRO A 49 6.48 -0.05 3.12
CA PRO A 49 7.28 -0.81 2.17
C PRO A 49 8.43 -0.01 1.52
N GLY A 50 8.42 1.32 1.62
CA GLY A 50 9.41 2.19 1.02
C GLY A 50 9.39 2.22 -0.51
N LEU A 51 10.50 2.69 -1.09
CA LEU A 51 10.70 2.71 -2.54
C LEU A 51 10.82 1.28 -3.11
N PRO A 52 10.38 1.05 -4.36
CA PRO A 52 9.77 2.02 -5.28
C PRO A 52 8.24 2.11 -5.12
N LEU A 53 7.64 1.39 -4.16
CA LEU A 53 6.18 1.36 -4.02
C LEU A 53 5.65 2.71 -3.52
N ASN A 54 6.16 3.18 -2.40
CA ASN A 54 5.93 4.54 -1.91
C ASN A 54 6.96 5.50 -2.49
N THR A 55 6.59 6.76 -2.63
CA THR A 55 7.47 7.84 -3.10
C THR A 55 7.33 9.07 -2.20
N ALA A 56 7.96 10.19 -2.56
CA ALA A 56 7.68 11.47 -1.88
C ALA A 56 6.28 12.04 -2.22
N ALA A 57 5.57 11.42 -3.17
CA ALA A 57 4.20 11.76 -3.53
C ALA A 57 3.21 11.22 -2.49
N ALA A 58 1.93 11.56 -2.64
CA ALA A 58 0.87 10.89 -1.89
C ALA A 58 0.43 9.63 -2.64
N ASP A 59 0.49 8.49 -1.97
CA ASP A 59 0.13 7.16 -2.45
C ASP A 59 -1.05 6.62 -1.61
N GLN A 60 -2.20 6.35 -2.24
CA GLN A 60 -3.44 6.06 -1.51
C GLN A 60 -4.43 5.16 -2.25
N GLN A 61 -5.49 4.75 -1.56
CA GLN A 61 -6.59 3.94 -2.11
C GLN A 61 -6.11 2.64 -2.79
N PRO A 62 -5.40 1.76 -2.06
CA PRO A 62 -4.90 0.50 -2.64
C PRO A 62 -6.03 -0.46 -3.00
N GLY A 63 -5.89 -1.13 -4.15
CA GLY A 63 -6.66 -2.27 -4.59
C GLY A 63 -5.72 -3.41 -5.00
N LEU A 64 -5.73 -4.51 -4.24
CA LEU A 64 -4.88 -5.66 -4.50
C LEU A 64 -5.61 -6.69 -5.35
N SER A 65 -4.95 -7.20 -6.40
CA SER A 65 -5.48 -8.28 -7.24
C SER A 65 -5.65 -9.58 -6.45
N VAL A 66 -6.55 -10.45 -6.94
CA VAL A 66 -6.89 -11.72 -6.31
C VAL A 66 -5.68 -12.65 -6.12
N ASP A 67 -4.73 -12.62 -7.05
CA ASP A 67 -3.49 -13.39 -6.98
C ASP A 67 -2.43 -12.79 -6.03
N GLY A 68 -2.74 -11.63 -5.43
CA GLY A 68 -1.87 -10.91 -4.52
C GLY A 68 -0.66 -10.25 -5.19
N ARG A 69 -0.58 -10.18 -6.53
CA ARG A 69 0.65 -9.71 -7.22
C ARG A 69 0.57 -8.27 -7.69
N THR A 70 -0.58 -7.83 -8.16
CA THR A 70 -0.79 -6.52 -8.76
C THR A 70 -1.48 -5.61 -7.75
N LEU A 71 -0.85 -4.49 -7.43
CA LEU A 71 -1.45 -3.43 -6.63
C LEU A 71 -1.75 -2.24 -7.54
N VAL A 72 -3.02 -1.86 -7.61
CA VAL A 72 -3.47 -0.62 -8.23
C VAL A 72 -3.73 0.39 -7.12
N PHE A 73 -3.31 1.63 -7.29
CA PHE A 73 -3.46 2.68 -6.28
C PHE A 73 -3.46 4.06 -6.92
N ALA A 74 -3.97 5.06 -6.20
CA ALA A 74 -3.98 6.45 -6.63
C ALA A 74 -2.69 7.15 -6.17
N SER A 75 -2.03 7.88 -7.07
CA SER A 75 -0.82 8.63 -6.74
C SER A 75 -0.67 9.91 -7.56
N ASN A 76 -0.10 10.96 -6.97
CA ASN A 76 0.29 12.18 -7.67
C ASN A 76 1.80 12.22 -7.97
N ARG A 77 2.44 11.04 -8.08
CA ARG A 77 3.85 10.92 -8.47
C ARG A 77 4.11 11.47 -9.88
N SER A 78 5.37 11.75 -10.17
CA SER A 78 5.80 12.24 -11.48
C SER A 78 5.31 11.32 -12.60
N GLY A 79 4.72 11.91 -13.64
CA GLY A 79 4.02 11.19 -14.72
C GLY A 79 2.50 11.20 -14.60
N SER A 80 1.94 11.68 -13.49
CA SER A 80 0.50 11.92 -13.35
C SER A 80 0.07 13.15 -14.17
N ILE A 81 -1.05 13.05 -14.84
CA ILE A 81 -1.70 14.03 -15.71
C ILE A 81 -2.48 15.04 -14.86
N GLY A 82 -2.35 16.32 -15.18
CA GLY A 82 -3.10 17.39 -14.50
C GLY A 82 -2.65 17.71 -13.07
N GLY A 83 -1.53 17.15 -12.61
CA GLY A 83 -0.96 17.42 -11.28
C GLY A 83 -1.78 16.89 -10.11
N SER A 84 -2.73 16.00 -10.39
CA SER A 84 -3.60 15.37 -9.41
C SER A 84 -3.24 13.89 -9.22
N LEU A 85 -4.07 13.17 -8.46
CA LEU A 85 -3.99 11.73 -8.34
C LEU A 85 -4.41 11.06 -9.64
N ASP A 86 -3.57 10.15 -10.13
CA ASP A 86 -3.88 9.21 -11.19
C ASP A 86 -3.76 7.77 -10.72
N ILE A 87 -4.20 6.85 -11.56
CA ILE A 87 -4.11 5.42 -11.30
C ILE A 87 -2.73 4.91 -11.69
N TRP A 88 -2.04 4.36 -10.70
CA TRP A 88 -0.74 3.71 -10.83
C TRP A 88 -0.84 2.24 -10.49
N MET A 89 0.11 1.46 -11.02
CA MET A 89 0.22 0.03 -10.79
C MET A 89 1.62 -0.34 -10.32
N SER A 90 1.70 -1.28 -9.38
CA SER A 90 2.94 -1.96 -9.02
C SER A 90 2.72 -3.47 -9.03
N ILE A 91 3.74 -4.21 -9.47
CA ILE A 91 3.74 -5.67 -9.47
C ILE A 91 4.82 -6.11 -8.50
N ARG A 92 4.43 -6.83 -7.44
CA ARG A 92 5.42 -7.48 -6.58
C ARG A 92 5.90 -8.76 -7.27
N THR A 93 7.22 -8.88 -7.45
CA THR A 93 7.82 -10.11 -7.93
C THR A 93 8.06 -11.05 -6.75
N VAL A 94 7.97 -12.36 -7.01
CA VAL A 94 8.53 -13.33 -6.07
C VAL A 94 10.03 -13.14 -6.14
N SER A 95 10.67 -12.69 -5.06
CA SER A 95 12.13 -12.72 -5.01
C SER A 95 12.58 -14.16 -5.24
N ALA A 96 13.39 -14.39 -6.27
CA ALA A 96 14.10 -15.64 -6.40
C ALA A 96 14.96 -15.81 -5.14
N LYS A 97 14.83 -16.97 -4.50
CA LYS A 97 15.70 -17.34 -3.38
C LYS A 97 17.13 -17.52 -3.85
#